data_AF-A0ABD7SC64-F1
#
_entry.id   AF-A0ABD7SC64-F1
#
_cell.length_a   1.000
_cell.length_b   1.000
_cell.length_c   1.000
_cell.angle_alpha   90.00
_cell.angle_beta   90.00
_cell.angle_gamma   90.00
#
_symmetry.space_group_name_H-M   'P 1'
#
loop_
_entity.id
_entity.type
_entity.pdbx_description
1 polymer ?
#
loop_
_entity_poly.entity_id
_entity_poly.type
_entity_poly.pdbx_seq_one_letter_code
_entity_poly.pdbx_strand_id
1 'polypeptide(L)'
;MMSFRKPGWMLSGLLCLVCLPAIAAAQEAATSSSKVGIDPTTGKLRPLTDAESAALEQQAAAANSAARRAARTSVPRTEAAARATERRLPNGTVARKLPATQMSSLTATRQADGSIVIEHSEDADTTQPAHAEHGALPHE
;
A
#
# COMPACT_ATOMS: atom_id res chain seq x y z
N MET A 1 33.86 -73.72 -22.01
CA MET A 1 32.66 -73.33 -21.23
C MET A 1 33.16 -72.42 -20.11
N MET A 2 32.85 -71.14 -19.94
CA MET A 2 31.94 -70.15 -20.54
C MET A 2 32.72 -68.81 -20.49
N SER A 3 32.97 -68.16 -21.63
CA SER A 3 32.23 -67.00 -22.16
C SER A 3 32.69 -65.64 -21.61
N PHE A 4 33.55 -64.99 -22.40
CA PHE A 4 33.85 -63.56 -22.39
C PHE A 4 32.58 -62.73 -22.67
N ARG A 5 32.37 -61.63 -21.93
CA ARG A 5 31.57 -60.48 -22.39
C ARG A 5 32.31 -59.18 -22.09
N LYS A 6 32.42 -58.36 -23.14
CA LYS A 6 33.18 -57.11 -23.30
C LYS A 6 32.35 -55.86 -22.92
N PRO A 7 32.97 -54.66 -22.89
CA PRO A 7 32.47 -53.45 -22.23
C PRO A 7 31.66 -52.52 -23.15
N GLY A 8 30.88 -51.60 -22.57
CA GLY A 8 30.34 -50.40 -23.22
C GLY A 8 30.17 -49.32 -22.14
N TRP A 9 30.91 -48.21 -22.16
CA TRP A 9 30.61 -46.99 -22.92
C TRP A 9 29.14 -46.59 -22.78
N MET A 10 28.86 -45.53 -22.01
CA MET A 10 28.38 -44.25 -22.56
C MET A 10 28.12 -43.27 -21.41
N LEU A 11 28.92 -42.20 -21.39
CA LEU A 11 28.52 -40.91 -20.85
C LEU A 11 27.26 -40.43 -21.59
N SER A 12 26.16 -40.17 -20.88
CA SER A 12 25.12 -39.22 -21.30
C SER A 12 24.14 -38.96 -20.17
N GLY A 13 24.10 -37.70 -19.73
CA GLY A 13 23.16 -37.24 -18.70
C GLY A 13 23.45 -35.84 -18.18
N LEU A 14 24.22 -35.03 -18.91
CA LEU A 14 24.46 -33.62 -18.62
C LEU A 14 23.90 -32.80 -19.79
N LEU A 15 22.59 -32.62 -19.89
CA LEU A 15 21.98 -31.50 -20.64
C LEU A 15 20.44 -31.42 -20.46
N CYS A 16 19.96 -30.82 -19.37
CA CYS A 16 18.60 -30.21 -19.33
C CYS A 16 18.36 -29.33 -18.08
N LEU A 17 19.31 -28.47 -17.72
CA LEU A 17 19.17 -27.55 -16.57
C LEU A 17 19.48 -26.09 -16.90
N VAL A 18 19.31 -25.67 -18.16
CA VAL A 18 19.57 -24.28 -18.61
C VAL A 18 18.41 -23.73 -19.44
N CYS A 19 17.18 -23.85 -18.96
CA CYS A 19 16.06 -23.08 -19.53
C CYS A 19 15.03 -22.61 -18.49
N LEU A 20 15.46 -22.39 -17.25
CA LEU A 20 14.57 -21.98 -16.16
C LEU A 20 14.81 -20.60 -15.49
N PRO A 21 15.67 -19.67 -15.96
CA PRO A 21 15.67 -18.32 -15.36
C PRO A 21 14.73 -17.33 -16.07
N ALA A 22 14.17 -17.65 -17.25
CA ALA A 22 13.39 -16.68 -18.04
C ALA A 22 11.90 -16.59 -17.66
N ILE A 23 11.33 -17.62 -17.02
CA ILE A 23 9.89 -17.66 -16.70
C ILE A 23 9.58 -16.96 -15.36
N ALA A 24 10.56 -16.84 -14.48
CA ALA A 24 10.39 -16.14 -13.20
C ALA A 24 10.27 -14.61 -13.37
N ALA A 25 10.96 -14.02 -14.35
CA ALA A 25 10.90 -12.58 -14.60
C ALA A 25 9.59 -12.12 -15.29
N ALA A 26 8.91 -13.02 -15.99
CA ALA A 26 7.67 -12.70 -16.71
C ALA A 26 6.42 -12.73 -15.81
N GLN A 27 6.46 -13.41 -14.66
CA GLN A 27 5.31 -13.54 -13.76
C GLN A 27 5.22 -12.40 -12.73
N GLU A 28 6.34 -11.73 -12.42
CA GLU A 28 6.35 -10.59 -11.49
C GLU A 28 5.65 -9.33 -12.06
N ALA A 29 5.56 -9.22 -13.40
CA ALA A 29 4.85 -8.14 -14.09
C ALA A 29 3.32 -8.30 -14.11
N ALA A 30 2.81 -9.47 -13.71
CA ALA A 30 1.37 -9.73 -13.57
C ALA A 30 0.87 -9.42 -12.16
N THR A 31 1.31 -8.30 -11.58
CA THR A 31 0.63 -7.71 -10.43
C THR A 31 -0.78 -7.36 -10.89
N SER A 32 -1.78 -8.09 -10.38
CA SER A 32 -3.22 -7.97 -10.63
C SER A 32 -3.72 -6.52 -10.53
N SER A 33 -3.49 -5.75 -11.59
CA SER A 33 -3.97 -4.40 -11.80
C SER A 33 -4.23 -4.29 -13.29
N SER A 34 -5.44 -3.86 -13.64
CA SER A 34 -5.89 -3.70 -15.03
C SER A 34 -5.25 -2.46 -15.68
N LYS A 35 -3.91 -2.37 -15.65
CA LYS A 35 -3.14 -1.29 -16.29
C LYS A 35 -3.11 -1.56 -17.79
N VAL A 36 -3.61 -0.62 -18.59
CA VAL A 36 -3.68 -0.73 -20.04
C VAL A 36 -3.22 0.59 -20.64
N GLY A 37 -2.34 0.52 -21.64
CA GLY A 37 -1.92 1.69 -22.40
C GLY A 37 -2.93 2.02 -23.49
N ILE A 38 -2.97 3.28 -23.92
CA ILE A 38 -3.71 3.71 -25.11
C ILE A 38 -2.69 3.96 -26.21
N ASP A 39 -2.89 3.35 -27.39
CA ASP A 39 -2.09 3.69 -28.57
C ASP A 39 -2.47 5.12 -29.02
N PRO A 40 -1.52 6.06 -29.07
CA PRO A 40 -1.81 7.45 -29.45
C PRO A 40 -2.28 7.59 -30.90
N THR A 41 -1.98 6.63 -31.76
CA THR A 41 -2.27 6.65 -33.20
C THR A 41 -3.63 6.06 -33.50
N THR A 42 -3.97 4.94 -32.83
CA THR A 42 -5.20 4.18 -33.11
C THR A 42 -6.27 4.38 -32.04
N GLY A 43 -5.93 4.97 -30.90
CA GLY A 43 -6.81 5.12 -29.73
C GLY A 43 -7.20 3.79 -29.07
N LYS A 44 -6.65 2.67 -29.55
CA LYS A 44 -7.00 1.34 -29.05
C LYS A 44 -6.24 1.01 -27.78
N LEU A 45 -6.86 0.17 -26.96
CA LEU A 45 -6.25 -0.41 -25.79
C LEU A 45 -5.12 -1.37 -26.20
N ARG A 46 -3.93 -1.15 -25.64
CA ARG A 46 -2.75 -1.99 -25.84
C ARG A 46 -2.15 -2.37 -24.49
N PRO A 47 -1.43 -3.50 -24.39
CA PRO A 47 -0.63 -3.78 -23.21
C PRO A 47 0.37 -2.63 -22.97
N LEU A 48 0.54 -2.27 -21.71
CA LEU A 48 1.51 -1.27 -21.29
C LEU A 48 2.91 -1.87 -21.42
N THR A 49 3.87 -1.12 -21.94
CA THR A 49 5.26 -1.60 -21.98
C THR A 49 5.88 -1.56 -20.58
N ASP A 50 6.97 -2.30 -20.35
CA ASP A 50 7.64 -2.35 -19.03
C ASP A 50 8.12 -0.96 -18.59
N ALA A 51 8.66 -0.18 -19.52
CA ALA A 51 9.12 1.19 -19.26
C ALA A 51 7.97 2.12 -18.85
N GLU A 52 6.82 2.03 -19.54
CA GLU A 52 5.64 2.83 -19.21
C GLU A 52 5.01 2.39 -17.88
N SER A 53 5.03 1.09 -17.59
CA SER A 53 4.55 0.54 -16.32
C SER A 53 5.41 1.03 -15.15
N ALA A 54 6.73 1.02 -15.30
CA ALA A 54 7.66 1.53 -14.30
C ALA A 54 7.49 3.04 -14.08
N ALA A 55 7.30 3.81 -15.15
CA ALA A 55 7.05 5.25 -15.07
C ALA A 55 5.74 5.57 -14.33
N LEU A 56 4.67 4.81 -14.62
CA LEU A 56 3.38 4.96 -13.94
C LEU A 56 3.49 4.65 -12.44
N GLU A 57 4.24 3.61 -12.07
CA GLU A 57 4.45 3.25 -10.67
C GLU A 57 5.23 4.33 -9.91
N GLN A 58 6.26 4.91 -10.54
CA GLN A 58 7.01 6.04 -9.97
C GLN A 58 6.13 7.28 -9.77
N GLN A 59 5.29 7.59 -10.76
CA GLN A 59 4.33 8.70 -10.65
C GLN A 59 3.31 8.46 -9.53
N ALA A 60 2.79 7.24 -9.41
CA ALA A 60 1.88 6.87 -8.33
C ALA A 60 2.55 7.00 -6.95
N ALA A 61 3.80 6.54 -6.81
CA ALA A 61 4.56 6.67 -5.57
C ALA A 61 4.83 8.14 -5.20
N ALA A 62 5.18 8.98 -6.18
CA ALA A 62 5.40 10.41 -5.97
C ALA A 62 4.10 11.14 -5.57
N ALA A 63 3.00 10.87 -6.27
CA ALA A 63 1.69 11.44 -5.98
C ALA A 63 1.20 11.05 -4.58
N ASN A 64 1.35 9.79 -4.19
CA ASN A 64 1.00 9.31 -2.85
C ASN A 64 1.85 10.01 -1.77
N SER A 65 3.15 10.17 -2.01
CA SER A 65 4.05 10.89 -1.10
C SER A 65 3.64 12.36 -0.93
N ALA A 66 3.28 13.04 -2.02
CA ALA A 66 2.79 14.41 -1.98
C ALA A 66 1.46 14.53 -1.23
N ALA A 67 0.50 13.62 -1.49
CA ALA A 67 -0.78 13.57 -0.81
C ALA A 67 -0.62 13.36 0.71
N ARG A 68 0.25 12.44 1.13
CA ARG A 68 0.56 12.22 2.56
C ARG A 68 1.16 13.46 3.22
N ARG A 69 2.03 14.20 2.52
CA ARG A 69 2.61 15.45 3.04
C ARG A 69 1.54 16.54 3.19
N ALA A 70 0.67 16.70 2.21
CA ALA A 70 -0.44 17.66 2.27
C ALA A 70 -1.44 17.33 3.40
N ALA A 71 -1.74 16.04 3.60
CA ALA A 71 -2.59 15.60 4.71
C ALA A 71 -1.96 15.99 6.07
N ARG A 72 -0.65 15.75 6.25
CA ARG A 72 0.07 16.10 7.49
C ARG A 72 0.09 17.60 7.80
N THR A 73 0.12 18.47 6.79
CA THR A 73 0.12 19.93 7.02
C THR A 73 -1.28 20.48 7.27
N SER A 74 -2.32 19.80 6.80
CA SER A 74 -3.71 20.26 6.91
C SER A 74 -4.40 19.88 8.24
N VAL A 75 -3.94 18.80 8.88
CA VAL A 75 -4.50 18.22 10.11
C VAL A 75 -3.69 18.67 11.33
N PRO A 76 -4.32 19.30 12.35
CA PRO A 76 -3.63 19.64 13.59
C PRO A 76 -3.08 18.39 14.30
N ARG A 77 -1.82 18.41 14.73
CA ARG A 77 -1.21 17.27 15.43
C ARG A 77 -1.60 17.17 16.90
N THR A 78 -1.95 18.29 17.54
CA THR A 78 -2.25 18.36 18.98
C THR A 78 -3.59 19.01 19.25
N GLU A 79 -4.14 18.79 20.45
CA GLU A 79 -5.38 19.45 20.85
C GLU A 79 -5.26 20.98 20.90
N ALA A 80 -4.11 21.51 21.31
CA ALA A 80 -3.84 22.94 21.33
C ALA A 80 -3.89 23.54 19.91
N ALA A 81 -3.24 22.87 18.95
CA ALA A 81 -3.30 23.28 17.55
C ALA A 81 -4.72 23.14 16.97
N ALA A 82 -5.51 22.14 17.40
CA ALA A 82 -6.91 22.02 17.02
C ALA A 82 -7.74 23.20 17.57
N ARG A 83 -7.56 23.60 18.83
CA ARG A 83 -8.24 24.77 19.43
C ARG A 83 -7.98 26.05 18.66
N ALA A 84 -6.77 26.23 18.12
CA ALA A 84 -6.44 27.38 17.28
C ALA A 84 -7.22 27.43 15.94
N THR A 85 -7.88 26.34 15.53
CA THR A 85 -8.68 26.27 14.29
C THR A 85 -10.17 26.55 14.51
N GLU A 86 -10.57 26.94 15.72
CA GLU A 86 -11.97 27.21 16.02
C GLU A 86 -12.54 28.37 15.21
N ARG A 87 -13.75 28.16 14.71
CA ARG A 87 -14.54 29.21 14.06
C ARG A 87 -15.99 29.13 14.51
N ARG A 88 -16.52 30.27 14.95
CA ARG A 88 -17.95 30.43 15.25
C ARG A 88 -18.73 30.56 13.95
N LEU A 89 -19.82 29.82 13.85
CA LEU A 89 -20.72 29.83 12.71
C LEU A 89 -21.95 30.73 13.00
N PRO A 90 -22.64 31.23 11.96
CA PRO A 90 -23.78 32.13 12.13
C PRO A 90 -24.96 31.55 12.92
N ASN A 91 -25.05 30.22 13.01
CA ASN A 91 -26.05 29.48 13.79
C ASN A 91 -25.66 29.29 15.27
N GLY A 92 -24.57 29.91 15.73
CA GLY A 92 -24.09 29.83 17.11
C GLY A 92 -23.23 28.61 17.44
N THR A 93 -22.98 27.69 16.50
CA THR A 93 -22.11 26.52 16.74
C THR A 93 -20.64 26.86 16.52
N VAL A 94 -19.74 26.03 17.07
CA VAL A 94 -18.29 26.13 16.87
C VAL A 94 -17.82 24.97 16.01
N ALA A 95 -17.19 25.30 14.88
CA ALA A 95 -16.48 24.32 14.07
C ALA A 95 -14.99 24.32 14.45
N ARG A 96 -14.41 23.13 14.60
CA ARG A 96 -12.99 22.93 14.90
C ARG A 96 -12.49 21.74 14.08
N LYS A 97 -11.24 21.78 13.62
CA LYS A 97 -10.60 20.59 13.04
C LYS A 97 -10.33 19.55 14.13
N LEU A 98 -10.49 18.27 13.79
CA LEU A 98 -10.16 17.15 14.68
C LEU A 98 -8.62 17.00 14.77
N PRO A 99 -8.03 16.88 15.96
CA PRO A 99 -6.61 16.60 16.09
C PRO A 99 -6.29 15.17 15.64
N ALA A 100 -5.07 14.96 15.13
CA ALA A 100 -4.60 13.66 14.66
C ALA A 100 -4.65 12.58 15.75
N THR A 101 -4.48 12.94 17.02
CA THR A 101 -4.57 12.02 18.17
C THR A 101 -5.95 11.40 18.37
N GLN A 102 -6.99 11.98 17.79
CA GLN A 102 -8.36 11.45 17.84
C GLN A 102 -8.77 10.77 16.52
N MET A 103 -7.85 10.66 15.55
CA MET A 103 -8.07 9.94 14.29
C MET A 103 -7.54 8.52 14.37
N SER A 104 -8.33 7.53 13.93
CA SER A 104 -7.85 6.16 13.76
C SER A 104 -6.95 6.04 12.52
N SER A 105 -5.86 5.30 12.66
CA SER A 105 -4.93 4.98 11.56
C SER A 105 -5.02 3.50 11.21
N LEU A 106 -5.25 3.20 9.93
CA LEU A 106 -5.32 1.85 9.40
C LEU A 106 -4.30 1.68 8.28
N THR A 107 -3.50 0.63 8.34
CA THR A 107 -2.55 0.25 7.28
C THR A 107 -2.99 -1.06 6.65
N ALA A 108 -3.16 -1.07 5.33
CA ALA A 108 -3.43 -2.27 4.56
C ALA A 108 -2.15 -2.73 3.85
N THR A 109 -1.68 -3.93 4.17
CA THR A 109 -0.50 -4.54 3.57
C THR A 109 -0.90 -5.77 2.79
N ARG A 110 -0.48 -5.84 1.52
CA ARG A 110 -0.63 -7.06 0.71
C ARG A 110 0.52 -8.01 1.03
N GLN A 111 0.19 -9.24 1.43
CA GLN A 111 1.15 -10.30 1.69
C GLN A 111 1.57 -11.00 0.39
N ALA A 112 2.66 -11.78 0.46
CA ALA A 112 3.19 -12.52 -0.68
C ALA A 112 2.24 -13.63 -1.17
N ASP A 113 1.37 -14.14 -0.31
CA ASP A 113 0.31 -15.10 -0.64
C ASP A 113 -0.92 -14.45 -1.32
N GLY A 114 -0.90 -13.13 -1.51
CA GLY A 114 -1.97 -12.36 -2.12
C GLY A 114 -3.06 -11.89 -1.16
N SER A 115 -3.04 -12.30 0.10
CA SER A 115 -3.97 -11.82 1.13
C SER A 115 -3.71 -10.35 1.51
N ILE A 116 -4.73 -9.66 2.03
CA ILE A 116 -4.60 -8.30 2.56
C ILE A 116 -4.76 -8.36 4.07
N VAL A 117 -3.75 -7.89 4.79
CA VAL A 117 -3.80 -7.70 6.24
C VAL A 117 -4.04 -6.22 6.51
N ILE A 118 -5.06 -5.93 7.33
CA ILE A 118 -5.37 -4.57 7.77
C ILE A 118 -5.03 -4.48 9.25
N GLU A 119 -4.12 -3.57 9.59
CA GLU A 119 -3.66 -3.35 10.95
C GLU A 119 -4.12 -1.97 11.41
N HIS A 120 -4.62 -1.90 12.64
CA HIS A 120 -4.88 -0.64 13.31
C HIS A 120 -3.62 -0.20 14.05
N SER A 121 -3.12 0.98 13.68
CA SER A 121 -2.01 1.61 14.40
C SER A 121 -2.60 2.45 15.51
N GLU A 122 -2.41 2.00 16.76
CA GLU A 122 -2.54 2.89 17.90
C GLU A 122 -1.29 3.78 17.89
N ASP A 123 -1.41 5.00 17.36
CA ASP A 123 -0.41 6.03 17.64
C ASP A 123 -0.41 6.17 19.18
N ALA A 124 0.60 5.60 19.82
CA ALA A 124 0.78 5.53 21.27
C ALA A 124 1.15 6.91 21.83
N ASP A 125 0.23 7.86 21.72
CA ASP A 125 0.15 9.07 22.53
C ASP A 125 -1.24 9.10 23.20
N THR A 126 -1.65 7.95 23.73
CA THR A 126 -2.72 7.84 24.72
C THR A 126 -2.25 8.47 26.03
N THR A 127 -2.15 9.80 26.06
CA THR A 127 -2.40 10.51 27.32
C THR A 127 -3.88 10.32 27.61
N GLN A 128 -4.12 9.36 28.49
CA GLN A 128 -5.33 9.08 29.26
C GLN A 128 -6.41 10.16 29.16
N PRO A 129 -7.64 9.82 28.72
CA PRO A 129 -8.74 10.76 28.86
C PRO A 129 -8.98 10.92 30.36
N ALA A 130 -8.65 12.09 30.90
CA ALA A 130 -9.28 12.55 32.12
C ALA A 130 -10.78 12.63 31.78
N HIS A 131 -11.53 11.64 32.26
CA HIS A 131 -12.98 11.73 32.40
C HIS A 131 -13.27 12.97 33.24
N ALA A 132 -13.42 14.12 32.58
CA ALA A 132 -14.05 15.28 33.19
C ALA A 132 -15.54 14.95 33.23
N GLU A 133 -16.00 14.43 34.37
CA GLU A 133 -17.42 14.42 34.70
C GLU A 133 -17.97 15.83 34.48
N HIS A 134 -18.73 16.02 33.41
CA HIS A 134 -19.50 17.22 33.16
C HIS A 134 -20.96 16.83 33.09
N GLY A 135 -21.70 17.26 34.11
CA GLY A 135 -23.14 17.46 34.02
C GLY A 135 -24.00 16.35 34.62
N ALA A 136 -24.01 16.25 35.95
CA ALA A 136 -25.24 15.86 36.63
C ALA A 136 -26.33 16.87 36.22
N LEU A 137 -27.30 16.44 35.43
CA LEU A 137 -28.50 17.23 35.17
C LEU A 137 -29.28 17.32 36.48
N PRO A 138 -29.71 18.51 36.93
CA PRO A 138 -30.62 18.61 38.07
C PRO A 138 -31.95 17.95 37.70
N HIS A 139 -32.34 16.95 38.46
CA HIS A 139 -33.71 16.46 38.47
C HIS A 139 -34.51 17.40 39.36
N GLU A 140 -35.51 18.05 38.79
CA GLU A 140 -36.57 18.76 39.51
C GLU A 140 -37.52 17.78 40.22
#